data_AF-A0A1I8QF01-F1
#
_entry.id   AF-A0A1I8QF01-F1
#
_cell.length_a   1.000
_cell.length_b   1.000
_cell.length_c   1.000
_cell.angle_alpha   90.00
_cell.angle_beta   90.00
_cell.angle_gamma   90.00
#
_symmetry.space_group_name_H-M   'P 1'
#
loop_
_entity.id
_entity.type
_entity.pdbx_description
1 polymer ?
#
loop_
_entity_poly.entity_id
_entity_poly.type
_entity_poly.pdbx_seq_one_letter_code
_entity_poly.pdbx_strand_id
1 'polypeptide(L)'
;MKLFLLVTISLCVLYSQAIHGIVINDITVPNLVTISRNDSNDTINLDCDYELSDNEPNLLVKWFMNNKLIYQWIRGHEPAVLPYFRDFIELSKTSDEPDHEYRGLTLTNINIQLNGTYRCSVHTGAQYKSMEKDLHIVDISDDEISFNDRKVQNETHLECTVSNIFPKPILTLVSDNPNTVITMDKANVVLRENAHFDASLTAVAQNADGSDNFDCYVSFEGLPFNISAKAEADELNENADSGALNVNTQTVVNILFVIVTLLMF
;
A
#
# COMPACT_ATOMS: atom_id res chain seq x y z
N MET A 1 8.46 28.16 -60.50
CA MET A 1 7.75 28.11 -59.20
C MET A 1 7.13 26.74 -58.90
N LYS A 2 6.35 26.11 -59.80
CA LYS A 2 5.72 24.80 -59.55
C LYS A 2 6.71 23.63 -59.32
N LEU A 3 7.86 23.63 -60.02
CA LEU A 3 8.87 22.58 -59.90
C LEU A 3 9.61 22.62 -58.55
N PHE A 4 9.93 23.82 -58.04
CA PHE A 4 10.54 23.99 -56.72
C PHE A 4 9.62 23.51 -55.60
N LEU A 5 8.31 23.75 -55.72
CA LEU A 5 7.32 23.33 -54.73
C LEU A 5 7.16 21.79 -54.67
N LEU A 6 7.19 21.13 -55.83
CA LEU A 6 7.16 19.66 -55.93
C LEU A 6 8.44 19.02 -55.39
N VAL A 7 9.60 19.64 -55.63
CA VAL A 7 10.89 19.16 -55.07
C VAL A 7 10.90 19.33 -53.55
N THR A 8 10.41 20.45 -53.00
CA THR A 8 10.33 20.63 -51.54
C THR A 8 9.34 19.69 -50.88
N ILE A 9 8.19 19.39 -51.52
CA ILE A 9 7.22 18.42 -51.01
C ILE A 9 7.80 17.01 -51.07
N SER A 10 8.45 16.62 -52.16
CA SER A 10 9.13 15.33 -52.27
C SER A 10 10.28 15.19 -51.28
N LEU A 11 11.04 16.26 -51.00
CA LEU A 11 12.11 16.26 -50.00
C LEU A 11 11.54 16.14 -48.57
N CYS A 12 10.40 16.80 -48.28
CA CYS A 12 9.69 16.65 -47.00
C CYS A 12 9.11 15.24 -46.80
N VAL A 13 8.55 14.63 -47.85
CA VAL A 13 8.03 13.24 -47.80
C VAL A 13 9.16 12.21 -47.69
N LEU A 14 10.35 12.50 -48.24
CA LEU A 14 11.56 11.70 -48.02
C LEU A 14 12.16 11.90 -46.61
N TYR A 15 11.92 13.07 -46.00
CA TYR A 15 12.30 13.36 -44.60
C TYR A 15 11.31 12.82 -43.57
N SER A 16 10.08 12.46 -43.96
CA SER A 16 9.10 11.82 -43.09
C SER A 16 9.31 10.30 -42.98
N GLN A 17 10.56 9.83 -43.07
CA GLN A 17 10.92 8.51 -42.59
C GLN A 17 10.38 8.44 -41.15
N ALA A 18 9.45 7.52 -40.91
CA ALA A 18 8.74 7.39 -39.67
C ALA A 18 9.72 7.49 -38.49
N ILE A 19 9.32 8.20 -37.43
CA ILE A 19 10.07 8.20 -36.17
C ILE A 19 9.91 6.78 -35.61
N HIS A 20 10.83 5.90 -35.98
CA HIS A 20 10.96 4.55 -35.44
C HIS A 20 11.44 4.74 -34.00
N GLY A 21 10.54 4.49 -33.05
CA GLY A 21 10.62 5.01 -31.70
C GLY A 21 10.24 3.96 -30.67
N ILE A 22 10.98 3.85 -29.58
CA ILE A 22 10.48 3.27 -28.34
C ILE A 22 9.41 4.22 -27.80
N VAL A 23 8.24 3.66 -27.47
CA VAL A 23 7.19 4.36 -26.73
C VAL A 23 6.89 3.55 -25.48
N ILE A 24 6.90 4.19 -24.31
CA ILE A 24 6.36 3.58 -23.09
C ILE A 24 4.97 4.17 -22.92
N ASN A 25 3.96 3.32 -23.06
CA ASN A 25 2.55 3.67 -22.95
C ASN A 25 2.20 3.95 -21.49
N ASP A 26 2.53 3.01 -20.60
CA ASP A 26 2.37 3.13 -19.16
C ASP A 26 3.30 2.17 -18.41
N ILE A 27 3.41 2.35 -17.09
CA ILE A 27 3.95 1.32 -16.20
C ILE A 27 2.92 0.93 -15.15
N THR A 28 2.78 -0.36 -14.89
CA THR A 28 1.93 -0.87 -13.81
C THR A 28 2.72 -0.86 -12.52
N VAL A 29 2.37 0.03 -11.61
CA VAL A 29 2.85 0.10 -10.22
C VAL A 29 1.63 0.55 -9.40
N PRO A 30 1.17 -0.21 -8.39
CA PRO A 30 0.07 0.25 -7.57
C PRO A 30 0.49 1.46 -6.74
N ASN A 31 -0.37 2.48 -6.68
CA ASN A 31 -0.06 3.70 -5.94
C ASN A 31 -0.02 3.45 -4.42
N LEU A 32 -0.80 2.49 -3.92
CA LEU A 32 -0.93 2.18 -2.50
C LEU A 32 -1.14 0.68 -2.30
N VAL A 33 -0.42 0.11 -1.32
CA VAL A 33 -0.61 -1.25 -0.80
C VAL A 33 -0.69 -1.18 0.72
N THR A 34 -1.69 -1.85 1.29
CA THR A 34 -1.89 -1.98 2.74
C THR A 34 -1.48 -3.37 3.19
N ILE A 35 -0.69 -3.48 4.24
CA ILE A 35 -0.35 -4.74 4.91
C ILE A 35 -1.19 -4.78 6.18
N SER A 36 -2.17 -5.69 6.23
CA SER A 36 -3.10 -5.84 7.36
C SER A 36 -2.99 -7.22 7.99
N ARG A 37 -3.51 -7.37 9.22
CA ARG A 37 -3.48 -8.61 10.00
C ARG A 37 -4.13 -9.81 9.28
N ASN A 38 -5.11 -9.55 8.41
CA ASN A 38 -5.89 -10.58 7.73
C ASN A 38 -5.39 -10.86 6.30
N ASP A 39 -4.46 -10.06 5.78
CA ASP A 39 -3.93 -10.24 4.43
C ASP A 39 -2.72 -11.17 4.46
N SER A 40 -2.89 -12.38 3.93
CA SER A 40 -1.81 -13.36 3.82
C SER A 40 -1.15 -13.30 2.45
N ASN A 41 0.12 -12.86 2.41
CA ASN A 41 1.05 -12.98 1.27
C ASN A 41 0.51 -12.51 -0.08
N ASP A 42 0.27 -11.20 -0.20
CA ASP A 42 0.06 -10.59 -1.51
C ASP A 42 1.37 -10.45 -2.29
N THR A 43 1.29 -10.60 -3.60
CA THR A 43 2.37 -10.28 -4.55
C THR A 43 2.01 -9.04 -5.34
N ILE A 44 2.98 -8.19 -5.67
CA ILE A 44 2.75 -7.01 -6.50
C ILE A 44 3.35 -7.25 -7.89
N ASN A 45 2.51 -7.31 -8.92
CA ASN A 45 2.97 -7.41 -10.30
C ASN A 45 3.26 -6.02 -10.87
N LEU A 46 4.51 -5.79 -11.25
CA LEU A 46 4.93 -4.62 -12.00
C LEU A 46 5.02 -4.96 -13.49
N ASP A 47 4.57 -4.05 -14.34
CA ASP A 47 4.61 -4.22 -15.79
C ASP A 47 5.08 -2.93 -16.46
N CYS A 48 5.78 -3.05 -17.58
CA CYS A 48 6.27 -1.91 -18.34
C CYS A 48 5.75 -2.03 -19.76
N ASP A 49 4.62 -1.37 -20.03
CA ASP A 49 3.97 -1.45 -21.32
C ASP A 49 4.66 -0.52 -22.30
N TYR A 50 5.44 -1.10 -23.20
CA TYR A 50 6.13 -0.38 -24.25
C TYR A 50 5.89 -1.01 -25.60
N GLU A 51 6.03 -0.18 -26.63
CA GLU A 51 6.04 -0.57 -28.03
C GLU A 51 7.41 -0.29 -28.63
N LEU A 52 7.84 -1.19 -29.52
CA LEU A 52 9.07 -1.07 -30.28
C LEU A 52 8.74 -0.90 -31.75
N SER A 53 9.55 -0.13 -32.47
CA SER A 53 9.55 -0.18 -33.92
C SER A 53 10.17 -1.48 -34.44
N ASP A 54 9.71 -1.95 -35.60
CA ASP A 54 10.23 -3.14 -36.25
C ASP A 54 11.76 -3.08 -36.41
N ASN A 55 12.44 -4.21 -36.12
CA ASN A 55 13.89 -4.44 -36.27
C ASN A 55 14.83 -3.86 -35.20
N GLU A 56 14.44 -3.82 -33.92
CA GLU A 56 15.35 -3.48 -32.81
C GLU A 56 16.01 -4.74 -32.20
N PRO A 57 17.27 -5.10 -32.56
CA PRO A 57 17.90 -6.34 -32.10
C PRO A 57 18.40 -6.28 -30.66
N ASN A 58 18.65 -5.09 -30.13
CA ASN A 58 19.34 -4.87 -28.86
C ASN A 58 18.40 -4.34 -27.78
N LEU A 59 17.36 -5.12 -27.43
CA LEU A 59 16.40 -4.73 -26.39
C LEU A 59 16.91 -5.07 -24.99
N LEU A 60 16.87 -4.06 -24.12
CA LEU A 60 17.24 -4.14 -22.71
C LEU A 60 16.21 -3.39 -21.85
N VAL A 61 15.59 -4.11 -20.92
CA VAL A 61 14.65 -3.55 -19.94
C VAL A 61 15.32 -3.55 -18.56
N LYS A 62 15.17 -2.45 -17.83
CA LYS A 62 15.73 -2.29 -16.48
C LYS A 62 14.68 -1.69 -15.56
N TRP A 63 14.56 -2.26 -14.37
CA TRP A 63 13.75 -1.69 -13.30
C TRP A 63 14.65 -1.15 -12.19
N PHE A 64 14.27 0.01 -11.68
CA PHE A 64 14.94 0.69 -10.59
C PHE A 64 13.95 0.95 -9.46
N MET A 65 14.42 0.82 -8.22
CA MET A 65 13.73 1.31 -7.04
C MET A 65 14.61 2.38 -6.39
N ASN A 66 14.05 3.58 -6.17
CA ASN A 66 14.78 4.71 -5.58
C ASN A 66 16.13 4.97 -6.28
N ASN A 67 16.12 4.97 -7.61
CA ASN A 67 17.28 5.12 -8.50
C ASN A 67 18.34 4.00 -8.44
N LYS A 68 18.10 2.91 -7.71
CA LYS A 68 18.98 1.74 -7.67
C LYS A 68 18.44 0.64 -8.58
N LEU A 69 19.30 0.07 -9.43
CA LEU A 69 18.91 -1.00 -10.36
C LEU A 69 18.55 -2.27 -9.56
N ILE A 70 17.32 -2.76 -9.65
CA ILE A 70 16.86 -3.96 -8.94
C ILE A 70 16.74 -5.17 -9.87
N TYR A 71 16.52 -4.93 -11.16
CA TYR A 71 16.25 -5.97 -12.13
C TYR A 71 16.70 -5.54 -13.54
N GLN A 72 17.18 -6.51 -14.33
CA GLN A 72 17.57 -6.29 -15.72
C GLN A 72 17.18 -7.50 -16.59
N TRP A 73 16.60 -7.22 -17.76
CA TRP A 73 16.32 -8.22 -18.78
C TRP A 73 16.91 -7.82 -20.14
N ILE A 74 17.53 -8.78 -20.83
CA ILE A 74 18.04 -8.66 -22.21
C ILE A 74 17.28 -9.67 -23.05
N ARG A 75 16.74 -9.26 -24.20
CA ARG A 75 15.99 -10.14 -25.10
C ARG A 75 16.74 -11.45 -25.38
N GLY A 76 16.03 -12.57 -25.34
CA GLY A 76 16.59 -13.91 -25.57
C GLY A 76 17.40 -14.50 -24.42
N HIS A 77 17.43 -13.83 -23.26
CA HIS A 77 18.08 -14.32 -22.04
C HIS A 77 17.12 -14.27 -20.86
N GLU A 78 17.37 -15.10 -19.85
CA GLU A 78 16.68 -15.00 -18.56
C GLU A 78 17.02 -13.67 -17.87
N PRO A 79 16.07 -13.06 -17.16
CA PRO A 79 16.31 -11.84 -16.41
C PRO A 79 17.26 -12.05 -15.23
N ALA A 80 17.95 -10.98 -14.84
CA ALA A 80 18.87 -10.93 -13.73
C ALA A 80 18.37 -9.99 -12.63
N VAL A 81 18.25 -10.53 -11.41
CA VAL A 81 17.93 -9.76 -10.20
C VAL A 81 19.21 -9.44 -9.42
N LEU A 82 19.32 -8.19 -8.98
CA LEU A 82 20.49 -7.75 -8.23
C LEU A 82 20.53 -8.41 -6.85
N PRO A 83 21.71 -8.82 -6.33
CA PRO A 83 21.81 -9.68 -5.15
C PRO A 83 21.04 -9.18 -3.92
N TYR A 84 21.00 -7.87 -3.69
CA TYR A 84 20.35 -7.25 -2.54
C TYR A 84 18.81 -7.19 -2.65
N PHE A 85 18.24 -7.63 -3.78
CA PHE A 85 16.80 -7.57 -4.05
C PHE A 85 16.22 -8.92 -4.49
N ARG A 86 17.01 -10.00 -4.40
CA ARG A 86 16.61 -11.36 -4.83
C ARG A 86 15.49 -11.94 -3.98
N ASP A 87 15.48 -11.63 -2.69
CA ASP A 87 14.46 -12.14 -1.77
C ASP A 87 13.10 -11.44 -1.96
N PHE A 88 13.05 -10.38 -2.77
CA PHE A 88 11.83 -9.61 -3.03
C PHE A 88 11.31 -9.74 -4.45
N ILE A 89 11.97 -10.50 -5.33
CA ILE A 89 11.54 -10.64 -6.72
C ILE A 89 11.41 -12.11 -7.09
N GLU A 90 10.22 -12.47 -7.54
CA GLU A 90 9.97 -13.72 -8.25
C GLU A 90 10.10 -13.49 -9.77
N LEU A 91 10.87 -14.35 -10.43
CA LEU A 91 11.06 -14.31 -11.86
C LEU A 91 9.94 -15.10 -12.55
N SER A 92 9.10 -14.41 -13.29
CA SER A 92 8.04 -14.99 -14.09
C SER A 92 7.96 -14.29 -15.44
N LYS A 93 7.47 -15.00 -16.46
CA LYS A 93 7.16 -14.38 -17.75
C LYS A 93 5.92 -13.52 -17.61
N THR A 94 5.99 -12.29 -18.11
CA THR A 94 4.86 -11.36 -18.20
C THR A 94 4.06 -11.57 -19.49
N SER A 95 4.67 -12.14 -20.53
CA SER A 95 4.04 -12.40 -21.84
C SER A 95 4.70 -13.58 -22.56
N ASP A 96 4.02 -14.14 -23.56
CA ASP A 96 4.59 -15.11 -24.50
C ASP A 96 5.21 -14.42 -25.74
N GLU A 97 4.99 -13.12 -25.93
CA GLU A 97 5.55 -12.35 -27.03
C GLU A 97 7.07 -12.12 -26.81
N PRO A 98 7.95 -12.46 -27.79
CA PRO A 98 9.41 -12.43 -27.60
C PRO A 98 9.99 -11.09 -27.13
N ASP A 99 9.34 -9.99 -27.51
CA ASP A 99 9.78 -8.63 -27.19
C ASP A 99 9.24 -8.14 -25.85
N HIS A 100 8.41 -8.95 -25.16
CA HIS A 100 7.68 -8.59 -23.96
C HIS A 100 7.76 -9.67 -22.86
N GLU A 101 8.48 -10.77 -23.07
CA GLU A 101 8.50 -11.93 -22.18
C GLU A 101 8.76 -11.57 -20.72
N TYR A 102 9.69 -10.66 -20.47
CA TYR A 102 10.12 -10.28 -19.12
C TYR A 102 10.20 -8.75 -18.99
N ARG A 103 9.20 -8.06 -19.53
CA ARG A 103 9.10 -6.58 -19.43
C ARG A 103 8.70 -6.12 -18.02
N GLY A 104 8.07 -6.99 -17.25
CA GLY A 104 7.66 -6.79 -15.85
C GLY A 104 8.42 -7.66 -14.85
N LEU A 105 8.06 -7.52 -13.58
CA LEU A 105 8.56 -8.34 -12.46
C LEU A 105 7.50 -8.47 -11.36
N THR A 106 7.57 -9.55 -10.58
CA THR A 106 6.68 -9.76 -9.44
C THR A 106 7.43 -9.49 -8.14
N LEU A 107 6.96 -8.54 -7.34
CA LEU A 107 7.46 -8.32 -5.99
C LEU A 107 6.79 -9.31 -5.02
N THR A 108 7.61 -9.91 -4.16
CA THR A 108 7.22 -10.85 -3.12
C THR A 108 7.72 -10.37 -1.76
N ASN A 109 7.31 -11.06 -0.68
CA ASN A 109 7.72 -10.72 0.69
C ASN A 109 7.44 -9.24 1.00
N ILE A 110 6.20 -8.81 0.76
CA ILE A 110 5.80 -7.41 0.84
C ILE A 110 6.02 -6.87 2.25
N ASN A 111 6.77 -5.78 2.33
CA ASN A 111 7.10 -5.10 3.57
C ASN A 111 7.49 -3.64 3.28
N ILE A 112 7.63 -2.83 4.32
CA ILE A 112 7.92 -1.39 4.23
C ILE A 112 9.18 -1.03 3.40
N GLN A 113 10.14 -1.95 3.23
CA GLN A 113 11.34 -1.71 2.41
C GLN A 113 11.04 -1.60 0.92
N LEU A 114 9.87 -2.07 0.47
CA LEU A 114 9.41 -1.95 -0.92
C LEU A 114 8.74 -0.60 -1.22
N ASN A 115 8.54 0.26 -0.22
CA ASN A 115 8.02 1.61 -0.41
C ASN A 115 9.03 2.50 -1.17
N GLY A 116 8.60 3.12 -2.27
CA GLY A 116 9.44 4.06 -3.01
C GLY A 116 9.06 4.24 -4.48
N THR A 117 9.93 4.92 -5.20
CA THR A 117 9.73 5.24 -6.63
C THR A 117 10.28 4.12 -7.51
N TYR A 118 9.42 3.54 -8.33
CA TYR A 118 9.76 2.50 -9.29
C TYR A 118 9.86 3.10 -10.69
N ARG A 119 10.98 2.83 -11.37
CA ARG A 119 11.24 3.32 -12.73
C ARG A 119 11.55 2.16 -13.64
N CYS A 120 10.76 2.00 -14.70
CA CYS A 120 11.13 1.17 -15.84
C CYS A 120 11.96 2.02 -16.81
N SER A 121 13.00 1.42 -17.40
CA SER A 121 13.66 1.97 -18.57
C SER A 121 13.87 0.92 -19.64
N VAL A 122 13.56 1.31 -20.87
CA VAL A 122 13.66 0.50 -22.07
C VAL A 122 14.75 1.11 -22.94
N HIS A 123 15.74 0.29 -23.27
CA HIS A 123 16.90 0.66 -24.06
C HIS A 123 16.88 -0.19 -25.33
N THR A 124 17.10 0.46 -26.47
CA THR A 124 17.50 -0.19 -27.71
C THR A 124 18.90 0.28 -28.11
N GLY A 125 19.47 -0.25 -29.20
CA GLY A 125 20.77 0.20 -29.69
C GLY A 125 20.81 1.69 -30.06
N ALA A 126 19.66 2.28 -30.37
CA ALA A 126 19.54 3.66 -30.82
C ALA A 126 18.80 4.59 -29.83
N GLN A 127 18.00 4.04 -28.92
CA GLN A 127 17.03 4.83 -28.15
C GLN A 127 16.91 4.42 -26.69
N TYR A 128 16.40 5.36 -25.90
CA TYR A 128 16.15 5.20 -24.48
C TYR A 128 14.84 5.88 -24.11
N LYS A 129 13.99 5.18 -23.36
CA LYS A 129 12.81 5.74 -22.71
C LYS A 129 12.72 5.23 -21.27
N SER A 130 12.12 6.03 -20.41
CA SER A 130 11.83 5.65 -19.03
C SER A 130 10.56 6.32 -18.54
N MET A 131 9.89 5.66 -17.61
CA MET A 131 8.72 6.17 -16.89
C MET A 131 8.82 5.69 -15.45
N GLU A 132 8.28 6.46 -14.51
CA GLU A 132 8.30 6.15 -13.08
C GLU A 132 6.95 6.42 -12.41
N LYS A 133 6.69 5.67 -11.34
CA LYS A 133 5.52 5.76 -10.47
C LYS A 133 5.94 5.41 -9.04
N ASP A 134 5.23 5.98 -8.08
CA ASP A 134 5.45 5.72 -6.66
C ASP A 134 4.59 4.56 -6.18
N LEU A 135 5.19 3.68 -5.39
CA LEU A 135 4.52 2.66 -4.59
C LEU A 135 4.56 3.09 -3.13
N HIS A 136 3.39 3.38 -2.57
CA HIS A 136 3.24 3.63 -1.14
C HIS A 136 2.82 2.37 -0.40
N ILE A 137 3.47 2.11 0.74
CA ILE A 137 3.09 1.00 1.63
C ILE A 137 2.58 1.59 2.94
N VAL A 138 1.42 1.10 3.38
CA VAL A 138 0.91 1.30 4.73
C VAL A 138 0.96 -0.05 5.44
N ASP A 139 1.64 -0.11 6.58
CA ASP A 139 1.74 -1.32 7.40
C ASP A 139 0.99 -1.12 8.71
N ILE A 140 -0.07 -1.90 8.87
CA ILE A 140 -0.96 -2.00 10.04
C ILE A 140 -1.19 -3.48 10.38
N SER A 141 -0.20 -4.32 10.13
CA SER A 141 -0.33 -5.76 10.38
C SER A 141 -0.31 -6.13 11.87
N ASP A 142 0.41 -5.35 12.66
CA ASP A 142 0.63 -5.55 14.09
C ASP A 142 0.46 -4.23 14.86
N ASP A 143 -0.55 -3.45 14.47
CA ASP A 143 -0.88 -2.18 15.09
C ASP A 143 -1.73 -2.37 16.37
N GLU A 144 -1.60 -1.39 17.26
CA GLU A 144 -2.49 -1.23 18.41
C GLU A 144 -3.08 0.18 18.35
N ILE A 145 -4.39 0.27 18.14
CA ILE A 145 -5.12 1.53 18.09
C ILE A 145 -6.07 1.58 19.27
N SER A 146 -6.09 2.70 19.98
CA SER A 146 -7.08 2.96 21.03
C SER A 146 -7.58 4.39 21.00
N PHE A 147 -8.86 4.52 21.29
CA PHE A 147 -9.54 5.79 21.43
C PHE A 147 -10.37 5.78 22.71
N ASN A 148 -10.24 6.83 23.51
CA ASN A 148 -10.94 6.97 24.78
C ASN A 148 -11.46 8.41 24.92
N ASP A 149 -12.76 8.54 25.19
CA ASP A 149 -13.38 9.79 25.57
C ASP A 149 -13.92 9.70 27.00
N ARG A 150 -13.59 10.71 27.81
CA ARG A 150 -14.02 10.76 29.20
C ARG A 150 -14.57 12.13 29.56
N LYS A 151 -15.84 12.16 29.94
CA LYS A 151 -16.47 13.36 30.49
C LYS A 151 -15.93 13.68 31.89
N VAL A 152 -15.43 14.90 32.06
CA VAL A 152 -14.96 15.47 33.33
C VAL A 152 -15.63 16.83 33.51
N GLN A 153 -16.63 16.89 34.40
CA GLN A 153 -17.47 18.08 34.59
C GLN A 153 -18.16 18.51 33.29
N ASN A 154 -17.79 19.68 32.74
CA ASN A 154 -18.36 20.27 31.53
C ASN A 154 -17.46 20.09 30.30
N GLU A 155 -16.38 19.32 30.43
CA GLU A 155 -15.42 19.07 29.36
C GLU A 155 -15.34 17.57 29.08
N THR A 156 -15.00 17.21 27.85
CA THR A 156 -14.71 15.82 27.47
C THR A 156 -13.23 15.73 27.11
N HIS A 157 -12.49 14.92 27.86
CA HIS A 157 -11.10 14.62 27.55
C HIS A 157 -11.05 13.51 26.51
N LEU A 158 -10.29 13.73 25.44
CA LEU A 158 -10.10 12.80 24.34
C LEU A 158 -8.65 12.33 24.35
N GLU A 159 -8.45 11.03 24.23
CA GLU A 159 -7.13 10.41 24.11
C GLU A 159 -7.15 9.40 22.97
N CYS A 160 -6.26 9.61 22.00
CA CYS A 160 -6.06 8.73 20.87
C CYS A 160 -4.61 8.25 20.86
N THR A 161 -4.40 6.94 20.80
CA THR A 161 -3.06 6.36 20.69
C THR A 161 -3.03 5.33 19.58
N VAL A 162 -1.94 5.33 18.82
CA VAL A 162 -1.65 4.36 17.78
C VAL A 162 -0.22 3.89 17.97
N SER A 163 0.00 2.61 17.75
CA SER A 163 1.28 1.96 17.98
C SER A 163 1.62 1.07 16.78
N ASN A 164 2.91 1.00 16.45
CA ASN A 164 3.45 0.12 15.41
C ASN A 164 2.97 0.37 13.97
N ILE A 165 2.72 1.61 13.58
CA ILE A 165 2.17 1.91 12.25
C ILE A 165 3.21 2.49 11.29
N PHE A 166 3.11 2.17 10.00
CA PHE A 166 3.90 2.80 8.94
C PHE A 166 2.98 3.30 7.82
N PRO A 167 3.22 4.46 7.19
CA PRO A 167 4.31 5.42 7.43
C PRO A 167 4.00 6.34 8.64
N LYS A 168 4.66 7.52 8.72
CA LYS A 168 4.44 8.46 9.82
C LYS A 168 2.96 8.91 9.89
N PRO A 169 2.24 8.65 11.00
CA PRO A 169 0.82 8.95 11.10
C PRO A 169 0.55 10.42 11.42
N ILE A 170 -0.64 10.87 11.03
CA ILE A 170 -1.25 12.15 11.37
C ILE A 170 -2.57 11.85 12.08
N LEU A 171 -2.62 12.17 13.38
CA LEU A 171 -3.82 11.99 14.22
C LEU A 171 -4.71 13.24 14.14
N THR A 172 -5.99 13.05 13.86
CA THR A 172 -6.99 14.13 13.80
C THR A 172 -8.21 13.76 14.62
N LEU A 173 -8.52 14.56 15.64
CA LEU A 173 -9.73 14.39 16.44
C LEU A 173 -10.88 15.19 15.86
N VAL A 174 -12.05 14.58 15.77
CA VAL A 174 -13.27 15.22 15.25
C VAL A 174 -14.46 14.97 16.16
N SER A 175 -15.46 15.82 16.04
CA SER A 175 -16.79 15.67 16.63
C SER A 175 -17.83 15.76 15.52
N ASP A 176 -18.93 15.03 15.65
CA ASP A 176 -20.09 15.16 14.78
C ASP A 176 -20.89 16.45 15.03
N ASN A 177 -20.70 17.08 16.20
CA ASN A 177 -21.32 18.33 16.57
C ASN A 177 -20.44 19.52 16.12
N PRO A 178 -20.92 20.37 15.19
CA PRO A 178 -20.13 21.50 14.68
C PRO A 178 -19.94 22.63 15.70
N ASN A 179 -20.69 22.62 16.81
CA ASN A 179 -20.53 23.61 17.88
C ASN A 179 -19.48 23.21 18.91
N THR A 180 -19.00 21.96 18.85
CA THR A 180 -18.02 21.43 19.79
C THR A 180 -16.64 21.93 19.43
N VAL A 181 -16.00 22.57 20.41
CA VAL A 181 -14.67 23.16 20.23
C VAL A 181 -13.65 22.19 20.80
N ILE A 182 -12.83 21.60 19.92
CA ILE A 182 -11.76 20.68 20.31
C ILE A 182 -10.45 21.45 20.37
N THR A 183 -9.87 21.53 21.58
CA THR A 183 -8.52 22.07 21.78
C THR A 183 -7.55 20.91 21.87
N MET A 184 -6.74 20.74 20.81
CA MET A 184 -5.78 19.63 20.71
C MET A 184 -4.40 20.04 21.22
N ASP A 185 -3.74 19.13 21.92
CA ASP A 185 -2.33 19.25 22.24
C ASP A 185 -1.47 18.95 21.00
N LYS A 186 -0.16 19.21 21.12
CA LYS A 186 0.78 18.78 20.09
C LYS A 186 0.88 17.24 20.11
N ALA A 187 0.53 16.61 18.99
CA ALA A 187 0.72 15.17 18.82
C ALA A 187 2.17 14.76 19.15
N ASN A 188 2.32 13.74 19.98
CA ASN A 188 3.59 13.09 20.23
C ASN A 188 3.74 11.98 19.18
N VAL A 189 4.83 12.00 18.41
CA VAL A 189 5.09 10.99 17.36
C VAL A 189 6.53 10.51 17.53
N VAL A 190 6.70 9.21 17.73
CA VAL A 190 7.98 8.56 18.03
C VAL A 190 8.26 7.50 16.97
N LEU A 191 9.48 7.53 16.41
CA LEU A 191 9.97 6.50 15.48
C LEU A 191 10.57 5.33 16.29
N ARG A 192 10.15 4.11 15.97
CA ARG A 192 10.68 2.86 16.53
C ARG A 192 11.89 2.36 15.76
N GLU A 193 12.62 1.42 16.34
CA GLU A 193 13.79 0.78 15.72
C GLU A 193 13.45 0.00 14.44
N ASN A 194 12.24 -0.57 14.35
CA ASN A 194 11.70 -1.26 13.17
C ASN A 194 11.16 -0.30 12.09
N ALA A 195 11.47 0.99 12.18
CA ALA A 195 10.99 2.06 11.29
C ALA A 195 9.47 2.33 11.29
N HIS A 196 8.70 1.72 12.20
CA HIS A 196 7.30 2.06 12.45
C HIS A 196 7.19 3.23 13.44
N PHE A 197 5.98 3.74 13.63
CA PHE A 197 5.70 4.90 14.46
C PHE A 197 4.70 4.60 15.56
N ASP A 198 4.93 5.25 16.69
CA ASP A 198 3.93 5.44 17.74
C ASP A 198 3.47 6.87 17.71
N ALA A 199 2.18 7.09 17.87
CA ALA A 199 1.65 8.42 18.05
C ALA A 199 0.57 8.48 19.11
N SER A 200 0.56 9.58 19.85
CA SER A 200 -0.52 9.90 20.78
C SER A 200 -0.96 11.35 20.63
N LEU A 201 -2.26 11.55 20.77
CA LEU A 201 -2.90 12.85 20.72
C LEU A 201 -3.93 12.95 21.84
N THR A 202 -3.77 13.97 22.67
CA THR A 202 -4.73 14.37 23.69
C THR A 202 -5.44 15.65 23.28
N ALA A 203 -6.71 15.77 23.66
CA ALA A 203 -7.48 16.99 23.47
C ALA A 203 -8.54 17.18 24.55
N VAL A 204 -9.04 18.40 24.64
CA VAL A 204 -10.18 18.75 25.47
C VAL A 204 -11.28 19.32 24.57
N ALA A 205 -12.44 18.67 24.57
CA ALA A 205 -13.65 19.13 23.89
C ALA A 205 -14.53 19.92 24.87
N GLN A 206 -14.84 21.16 24.48
CA GLN A 206 -15.72 22.08 25.20
C GLN A 206 -17.04 22.25 24.45
N ASN A 207 -18.10 22.59 25.19
CA ASN A 207 -19.48 22.67 24.70
C ASN A 207 -20.04 21.33 24.18
N ALA A 208 -19.37 20.23 24.50
CA ALA A 208 -19.83 18.90 24.17
C ALA A 208 -21.08 18.55 24.99
N ASP A 209 -22.13 18.08 24.31
CA ASP A 209 -23.32 17.59 25.01
C ASP A 209 -23.12 16.14 25.50
N GLY A 210 -24.20 15.47 25.91
CA GLY A 210 -24.12 14.07 26.35
C GLY A 210 -24.17 13.05 25.21
N SER A 211 -24.48 13.50 24.00
CA SER A 211 -24.70 12.71 22.79
C SER A 211 -23.64 12.93 21.71
N ASP A 212 -22.81 13.96 21.84
CA ASP A 212 -21.64 14.21 21.00
C ASP A 212 -20.82 12.93 20.75
N ASN A 213 -20.59 12.64 19.48
CA ASN A 213 -19.80 11.51 19.05
C ASN A 213 -18.43 11.99 18.57
N PHE A 214 -17.38 11.49 19.22
CA PHE A 214 -15.99 11.79 18.86
C PHE A 214 -15.36 10.64 18.10
N ASP A 215 -14.40 10.97 17.24
CA ASP A 215 -13.55 10.00 16.57
C ASP A 215 -12.13 10.55 16.41
N CYS A 216 -11.16 9.64 16.30
CA CYS A 216 -9.79 9.94 15.95
C CYS A 216 -9.47 9.26 14.62
N TYR A 217 -9.18 10.07 13.60
CA TYR A 217 -8.71 9.59 12.32
C TYR A 217 -7.18 9.51 12.30
N VAL A 218 -6.68 8.33 11.95
CA VAL A 218 -5.27 8.08 11.64
C VAL A 218 -5.10 8.19 10.14
N SER A 219 -4.29 9.14 9.68
CA SER A 219 -4.07 9.40 8.25
C SER A 219 -2.60 9.55 7.93
N PHE A 220 -2.25 9.57 6.64
CA PHE A 220 -0.87 9.67 6.19
C PHE A 220 -0.73 10.74 5.12
N GLU A 221 0.42 11.44 5.14
CA GLU A 221 0.68 12.54 4.22
C GLU A 221 0.60 12.08 2.75
N GLY A 222 -0.29 12.70 1.98
CA GLY A 222 -0.45 12.43 0.55
C GLY A 222 -1.16 11.13 0.19
N LEU A 223 -1.64 10.36 1.18
CA LEU A 223 -2.34 9.09 0.93
C LEU A 223 -3.85 9.23 1.13
N PRO A 224 -4.69 8.60 0.28
CA PRO A 224 -6.15 8.63 0.40
C PRO A 224 -6.68 7.62 1.44
N PHE A 225 -5.82 7.10 2.32
CA PHE A 225 -6.13 6.07 3.29
C PHE A 225 -6.17 6.64 4.71
N ASN A 226 -7.19 6.28 5.47
CA ASN A 226 -7.34 6.63 6.88
C ASN A 226 -8.04 5.52 7.66
N ILE A 227 -7.87 5.54 8.98
CA ILE A 227 -8.44 4.58 9.92
C ILE A 227 -9.25 5.36 10.96
N SER A 228 -10.45 4.88 11.29
CA SER A 228 -11.24 5.36 12.43
C SER A 228 -10.82 4.58 13.67
N ALA A 229 -10.16 5.25 14.61
CA ALA A 229 -9.73 4.61 15.85
C ALA A 229 -10.91 4.20 16.73
N LYS A 230 -12.04 4.92 16.62
CA LYS A 230 -13.27 4.52 17.30
C LYS A 230 -13.84 3.23 16.73
N ALA A 231 -13.92 3.11 15.41
CA ALA A 231 -14.40 1.87 14.78
C ALA A 231 -13.53 0.66 15.16
N GLU A 232 -12.20 0.82 15.15
CA GLU A 232 -11.27 -0.24 15.56
C GLU A 232 -11.49 -0.64 17.04
N ALA A 233 -11.70 0.33 17.92
CA ALA A 233 -11.98 0.06 19.34
C ALA A 233 -13.34 -0.65 19.54
N ASP A 234 -14.36 -0.30 18.76
CA ASP A 234 -15.68 -0.93 18.81
C ASP A 234 -15.62 -2.40 18.35
N GLU A 235 -14.87 -2.71 17.28
CA GLU A 235 -14.65 -4.07 16.79
C GLU A 235 -13.96 -4.98 17.83
N LEU A 236 -12.99 -4.45 18.58
CA LEU A 236 -12.33 -5.19 19.66
C LEU A 236 -13.29 -5.54 20.80
N ASN A 237 -14.23 -4.66 21.13
CA ASN A 237 -15.23 -4.89 22.18
C ASN A 237 -16.27 -5.93 21.76
N GLU A 238 -16.72 -5.94 20.50
CA GLU A 238 -17.64 -6.96 19.98
C GLU A 238 -17.00 -8.36 19.93
N ASN A 239 -15.71 -8.43 19.58
CA ASN A 239 -14.94 -9.68 19.61
C ASN A 239 -14.71 -10.19 21.04
N ALA A 240 -14.61 -9.29 22.03
CA ALA A 240 -14.49 -9.66 23.44
C ALA A 240 -15.81 -10.23 24.02
N ASP A 241 -16.97 -9.69 23.63
CA ASP A 241 -18.28 -10.16 24.12
C ASP A 241 -18.70 -11.49 23.44
N SER A 242 -18.34 -11.69 22.17
CA SER A 242 -18.56 -12.96 21.46
C SER A 242 -17.65 -14.12 21.94
N GLY A 243 -16.55 -13.80 22.62
CA GLY A 243 -15.71 -14.77 23.35
C GLY A 243 -16.33 -15.29 24.67
N ALA A 244 -17.40 -14.64 25.17
CA ALA A 244 -18.10 -15.04 26.38
C ALA A 244 -19.27 -16.00 26.06
N LEU A 245 -19.00 -17.15 25.44
CA LEU A 245 -20.01 -18.20 25.24
C LEU A 245 -20.35 -18.90 26.58
N ASN A 246 -21.36 -18.35 27.25
CA ASN A 246 -22.50 -19.01 27.89
C ASN A 246 -22.32 -20.50 28.26
N VAL A 247 -21.79 -20.76 29.46
CA VAL A 247 -21.90 -22.09 30.10
C VAL A 247 -23.37 -22.30 30.46
N ASN A 248 -24.11 -22.90 29.54
CA ASN A 248 -25.48 -23.32 29.81
C ASN A 248 -25.46 -24.38 30.94
N THR A 249 -26.01 -24.02 32.09
CA THR A 249 -26.05 -24.86 33.30
C THR A 249 -26.88 -26.13 33.12
N GLN A 250 -27.67 -26.25 32.04
CA GLN A 250 -28.35 -27.49 31.68
C GLN A 250 -27.43 -28.55 31.02
N THR A 251 -26.32 -28.15 30.41
CA THR A 251 -25.38 -29.10 29.78
C THR A 251 -24.55 -29.84 30.83
N VAL A 252 -24.25 -29.20 31.97
CA VAL A 252 -23.47 -29.80 33.07
C VAL A 252 -24.28 -30.91 33.78
N VAL A 253 -25.60 -30.76 33.91
CA VAL A 253 -26.47 -31.78 34.53
C VAL A 253 -26.57 -33.04 33.67
N ASN A 254 -26.61 -32.89 32.34
CA ASN A 254 -26.65 -34.04 31.42
C ASN A 254 -25.31 -34.79 31.35
N ILE A 255 -24.18 -34.10 31.45
CA ILE A 255 -22.86 -34.75 31.48
C ILE A 255 -22.66 -35.52 32.80
N LEU A 256 -23.14 -35.00 33.94
CA LEU A 256 -23.11 -35.75 35.21
C LEU A 256 -24.00 -37.02 35.18
N PHE A 257 -25.17 -36.97 34.54
CA PHE A 257 -26.09 -38.12 34.46
C PHE A 257 -25.55 -39.27 33.58
N VAL A 258 -24.80 -38.95 32.53
CA VAL A 258 -24.18 -39.95 31.65
C VAL A 258 -22.99 -40.63 32.33
N ILE A 259 -22.21 -39.91 33.15
CA ILE A 259 -21.07 -40.49 33.87
C ILE A 259 -21.54 -41.44 34.98
N VAL A 260 -22.64 -41.12 35.68
CA VAL A 260 -23.18 -41.99 36.75
C VAL A 260 -23.79 -43.28 36.18
N THR A 261 -24.37 -43.24 34.97
CA THR A 261 -24.93 -44.44 34.33
C THR A 261 -23.85 -45.36 33.73
N LEU A 262 -22.70 -44.83 33.30
CA LEU A 262 -21.57 -45.64 32.83
C LEU A 262 -20.76 -46.33 33.96
N LEU A 263 -20.89 -45.87 35.21
CA LEU A 263 -20.20 -46.46 36.37
C LEU A 263 -21.03 -47.55 37.08
N MET A 264 -22.24 -47.85 36.61
CA MET A 264 -23.11 -48.91 37.15
C MET A 264 -23.35 -50.08 36.18
N PHE A 265 -22.55 -50.21 35.13
CA PHE A 265 -22.47 -51.41 34.28
C PHE A 265 -21.05 -51.96 34.22
#